data_AF-A0A0F8BIZ6-F1
#
_entry.id   AF-A0A0F8BIZ6-F1
#
_cell.length_a   1.000
_cell.length_b   1.000
_cell.length_c   1.000
_cell.angle_alpha   90.00
_cell.angle_beta   90.00
_cell.angle_gamma   90.00
#
_symmetry.space_group_name_H-M   'P 1'
#
loop_
_entity.id
_entity.type
_entity.pdbx_description
1 polymer ?
#
loop_
_entity_poly.entity_id
_entity_poly.type
_entity_poly.pdbx_seq_one_letter_code
_entity_poly.pdbx_strand_id
1 'polypeptide(L)' 'MCGVLALILGQIAADPSFPCHAAATLHEALYYLQHRGQDACGIATCSAGGRIYQCKGNGMAAKVFDEGKRVQDL' A
#
# COMPACT_ATOMS: atom_id res chain seq x y z
N MET A 1 -17.74 -6.55 -5.32
CA MET A 1 -16.63 -7.18 -6.07
C MET A 1 -15.33 -6.81 -5.36
N CYS A 2 -14.17 -7.42 -5.67
CA CYS A 2 -12.88 -7.06 -5.04
C CYS A 2 -11.78 -6.93 -6.11
N GLY A 3 -10.73 -6.16 -5.81
CA GLY A 3 -9.50 -6.06 -6.59
C GLY A 3 -8.29 -6.41 -5.71
N VAL A 4 -7.28 -7.06 -6.28
CA VAL A 4 -6.04 -7.44 -5.58
C VAL A 4 -4.86 -7.03 -6.43
N LEU A 5 -3.81 -6.53 -5.77
CA LEU A 5 -2.55 -6.11 -6.35
C LEU A 5 -1.41 -6.74 -5.55
N ALA A 6 -0.29 -6.96 -6.22
CA ALA A 6 0.94 -7.41 -5.57
C ALA A 6 2.14 -6.79 -6.28
N LEU A 7 3.14 -6.42 -5.50
CA LEU A 7 4.43 -5.95 -6.00
C LEU A 7 5.51 -6.79 -5.33
N ILE A 8 6.36 -7.43 -6.15
CA ILE A 8 7.49 -8.23 -5.69
C ILE A 8 8.76 -7.51 -6.11
N LEU A 9 9.79 -7.54 -5.26
CA LEU A 9 11.05 -6.82 -5.48
C LEU A 9 10.85 -5.31 -5.60
N GLY A 10 9.86 -4.72 -4.93
CA GLY A 10 9.61 -3.26 -5.00
C GLY A 10 10.72 -2.40 -4.39
N GLN A 11 11.66 -2.99 -3.65
CA GLN A 11 12.76 -2.32 -2.97
C GLN A 11 14.07 -2.48 -3.77
N ILE A 12 14.08 -2.04 -5.04
CA ILE A 12 15.20 -2.25 -6.00
C ILE A 12 16.43 -1.40 -5.67
N ALA A 13 16.25 -0.31 -4.91
CA ALA A 13 17.35 0.53 -4.43
C ALA A 13 17.17 0.75 -2.92
N ALA A 14 18.18 0.41 -2.13
CA ALA A 14 18.24 0.75 -0.72
C ALA A 14 18.55 2.24 -0.58
N ASP A 15 17.58 3.10 -0.89
CA ASP A 15 17.66 4.51 -0.53
C ASP A 15 17.22 4.65 0.94
N PRO A 16 18.12 5.01 1.88
CA PRO A 16 17.77 5.21 3.27
C PRO A 16 16.78 6.37 3.48
N SER A 17 16.57 7.23 2.48
CA SER A 17 15.62 8.34 2.50
C SER A 17 14.19 7.90 2.13
N PHE A 18 14.03 6.76 1.44
CA PHE A 18 12.74 6.23 0.97
C PHE A 18 12.60 4.74 1.33
N PRO A 19 12.24 4.43 2.58
CA PRO A 19 12.33 3.07 3.11
C PRO A 19 11.37 2.07 2.47
N CYS A 20 10.24 2.51 1.89
CA CYS A 20 9.24 1.59 1.32
C CYS A 20 8.60 2.10 0.02
N HIS A 21 9.32 1.94 -1.08
CA HIS A 21 8.81 2.23 -2.43
C HIS A 21 7.57 1.39 -2.79
N ALA A 22 7.49 0.16 -2.24
CA ALA A 22 6.40 -0.75 -2.54
C ALA A 22 5.04 -0.28 -2.02
N ALA A 23 4.98 0.30 -0.83
CA ALA A 23 3.74 0.78 -0.24
C ALA A 23 3.16 1.96 -1.07
N ALA A 24 4.02 2.89 -1.50
CA ALA A 24 3.62 4.02 -2.35
C ALA A 24 3.05 3.56 -3.69
N THR A 25 3.75 2.65 -4.38
CA THR A 25 3.28 2.09 -5.65
C THR A 25 1.96 1.33 -5.50
N LEU A 26 1.79 0.55 -4.42
CA LEU A 26 0.54 -0.16 -4.16
C LEU A 26 -0.62 0.81 -3.86
N HIS A 27 -0.35 1.92 -3.15
CA HIS A 27 -1.34 2.96 -2.88
C HIS A 27 -1.84 3.61 -4.16
N GLU A 28 -0.93 4.01 -5.06
CA GLU A 28 -1.28 4.55 -6.38
C GLU A 28 -2.08 3.53 -7.21
N ALA A 29 -1.64 2.27 -7.21
CA ALA A 29 -2.28 1.21 -7.97
C ALA A 29 -3.71 0.90 -7.49
N LEU A 30 -4.01 1.08 -6.20
CA LEU A 30 -5.35 0.89 -5.65
C LEU A 30 -6.38 1.86 -6.26
N TYR A 31 -5.99 3.06 -6.66
CA TYR A 31 -6.89 3.98 -7.35
C TYR A 31 -7.36 3.42 -8.70
N TYR A 32 -6.49 2.74 -9.45
CA TYR A 32 -6.87 2.10 -10.71
C TYR A 32 -7.89 0.96 -10.51
N LEU A 33 -7.82 0.24 -9.39
CA LEU A 33 -8.75 -0.85 -9.07
C LEU A 33 -9.94 -0.44 -8.18
N GLN A 34 -10.08 0.84 -7.82
CA GLN A 34 -11.14 1.30 -6.89
C GLN A 34 -12.55 0.99 -7.41
N HIS A 35 -12.74 0.93 -8.73
CA HIS A 35 -13.99 0.53 -9.36
C HIS A 35 -14.41 -0.93 -9.03
N ARG A 36 -13.47 -1.76 -8.57
CA ARG A 36 -13.74 -3.15 -8.17
C ARG A 36 -14.26 -3.27 -6.75
N GLY A 37 -14.10 -2.27 -5.87
CA GLY A 37 -14.63 -2.30 -4.50
C GLY A 37 -14.31 -1.01 -3.76
N GLN A 38 -15.28 -0.49 -2.99
CA GLN A 38 -15.21 0.83 -2.32
C GLN A 38 -15.50 0.77 -0.81
N ASP A 39 -15.93 -0.39 -0.31
CA ASP A 39 -16.33 -0.57 1.10
C ASP A 39 -15.12 -0.59 2.04
N ALA A 40 -13.97 -1.09 1.57
CA ALA A 40 -12.72 -1.16 2.31
C ALA A 40 -11.52 -1.38 1.38
N CYS A 41 -10.32 -1.07 1.88
CA CYS A 41 -9.05 -1.45 1.27
C CYS A 41 -7.94 -1.57 2.30
N GLY A 42 -6.78 -2.08 1.87
CA GLY A 42 -5.59 -2.16 2.71
C GLY A 42 -4.34 -2.54 1.92
N ILE A 43 -3.18 -2.23 2.50
CA ILE A 43 -1.85 -2.60 2.03
C ILE A 43 -1.18 -3.40 3.14
N ALA A 44 -0.47 -4.46 2.75
CA ALA A 44 0.47 -5.16 3.59
C ALA A 44 1.81 -5.25 2.88
N THR A 45 2.88 -4.90 3.59
CA THR A 45 4.27 -4.90 3.12
C THR A 45 5.12 -5.75 4.06
N CYS A 46 6.31 -6.13 3.59
CA CYS A 46 7.31 -6.78 4.42
C CYS A 46 8.63 -6.01 4.37
N SER A 47 9.36 -6.05 5.48
CA SER A 47 10.72 -5.51 5.58
C SER A 47 11.75 -6.62 5.79
N ALA A 48 13.01 -6.23 5.88
CA ALA A 48 14.11 -7.12 6.24
C ALA A 48 13.77 -7.93 7.51
N GLY A 49 14.07 -9.23 7.48
CA GLY A 49 13.69 -10.15 8.56
C GLY A 49 12.25 -10.65 8.52
N GLY A 50 11.47 -10.33 7.48
CA GLY A 50 10.15 -10.92 7.24
C GLY A 50 9.02 -10.33 8.11
N ARG A 51 9.26 -9.21 8.80
CA ARG A 51 8.21 -8.52 9.56
C ARG A 51 7.21 -7.90 8.61
N ILE A 52 5.92 -8.09 8.91
CA ILE A 52 4.80 -7.56 8.11
C ILE A 52 4.26 -6.28 8.75
N TYR A 53 4.03 -5.27 7.92
CA TYR A 53 3.38 -4.00 8.26
C TYR A 53 2.06 -3.92 7.50
N GLN A 54 1.02 -3.36 8.12
CA GLN A 54 -0.31 -3.26 7.48
C GLN A 54 -0.99 -1.93 7.79
N CYS A 55 -1.66 -1.37 6.78
CA CYS A 55 -2.59 -0.26 6.94
C CYS A 55 -3.87 -0.63 6.19
N LYS A 56 -5.01 -0.62 6.90
CA LYS A 56 -6.32 -0.97 6.34
C LYS A 56 -7.43 -0.18 7.01
N GLY A 57 -8.57 -0.11 6.36
CA GLY A 57 -9.75 0.54 6.90
C GLY A 57 -10.93 0.47 5.94
N ASN A 58 -12.05 1.02 6.40
CA ASN A 58 -13.28 1.10 5.61
C ASN A 58 -13.30 2.39 4.77
N GLY A 59 -13.83 2.28 3.56
CA GLY A 59 -13.95 3.33 2.56
C GLY A 59 -12.92 3.26 1.44
N MET A 60 -12.92 4.31 0.62
CA MET A 60 -12.02 4.46 -0.53
C MET A 60 -10.55 4.65 -0.10
N ALA A 61 -9.62 4.35 -1.01
CA ALA A 61 -8.17 4.45 -0.80
C ALA A 61 -7.75 5.82 -0.24
N ALA A 62 -8.22 6.92 -0.85
CA ALA A 62 -7.96 8.29 -0.39
C ALA A 62 -8.24 8.49 1.11
N LYS A 63 -9.37 7.95 1.60
CA LYS A 63 -9.77 8.04 3.01
C LYS A 63 -8.95 7.10 3.89
N VAL A 64 -8.78 5.85 3.46
CA VAL A 64 -8.09 4.83 4.27
C VAL A 64 -6.63 5.21 4.49
N PHE A 65 -5.96 5.76 3.48
CA PHE A 65 -4.53 6.09 3.55
C PHE A 65 -4.24 7.56 3.88
N ASP A 66 -5.27 8.37 4.17
CA ASP A 66 -5.17 9.82 4.43
C ASP A 66 -4.33 10.52 3.35
N GLU A 67 -4.75 10.39 2.08
CA GLU A 67 -4.03 10.93 0.93
C GLU A 67 -2.54 10.51 0.89
N GLY A 68 -2.26 9.27 1.31
CA GLY A 68 -0.91 8.70 1.32
C GLY A 68 -0.11 8.94 2.61
N LYS A 69 -0.58 9.77 3.55
CA LYS A 69 0.17 10.04 4.81
C LYS A 69 0.38 8.78 5.64
N ARG A 70 -0.57 7.84 5.63
CA ARG A 70 -0.49 6.57 6.38
C ARG A 70 0.28 5.46 5.63
N VAL A 71 0.83 5.75 4.46
CA VAL A 71 1.61 4.81 3.65
C VAL A 71 3.09 4.85 4.03
N GLN A 72 3.56 5.97 4.62
CA GLN A 72 4.96 6.16 5.02
C GLN A 72 5.40 5.23 6.16
N ASP A 73 4.44 4.73 6.95
CA ASP A 73 4.69 3.84 8.08
C ASP A 73 4.75 2.34 7.69
N LEU A 74 4.61 2.03 6.40
CA LEU A 74 4.60 0.66 5.83
C LEU A 74 5.92 0.29 5.16
#